data_AF-A0AAU2ZU41-F1
#
_entry.id   AF-A0AAU2ZU41-F1
#
_cell.length_a   1.000
_cell.length_b   1.000
_cell.length_c   1.000
_cell.angle_alpha   90.00
_cell.angle_beta   90.00
_cell.angle_gamma   90.00
#
_symmetry.space_group_name_H-M   'P 1'
#
loop_
_entity.id
_entity.type
_entity.pdbx_description
1 polymer ?
#
loop_
_entity_poly.entity_id
_entity_poly.type
_entity_poly.pdbx_seq_one_letter_code
_entity_poly.pdbx_strand_id
1 'polypeptide(L)'
;MSAELPPLPHVSTVVKSGASYVRDIIERVIATFVMTAASLLVAAGPADMFNLSFWQGVGVSGLAAAASLVKGIVARAVGEKNSASTVSGV
;
A
#
# COMPACT_ATOMS: atom_id res chain seq x y z
N MET A 1 -9.93 -22.92 -40.80
CA MET A 1 -9.13 -22.36 -39.69
C MET A 1 -10.07 -21.55 -38.82
N SER A 2 -10.63 -22.17 -37.77
CA SER A 2 -11.49 -21.48 -36.81
C SER A 2 -10.60 -20.70 -35.85
N ALA A 3 -10.81 -19.39 -35.72
CA ALA A 3 -10.11 -18.57 -34.75
C ALA A 3 -10.60 -18.94 -33.33
N GLU A 4 -9.77 -19.67 -32.59
CA GLU A 4 -9.98 -19.93 -31.17
C GLU A 4 -9.81 -18.60 -30.42
N LEU A 5 -10.92 -18.03 -29.95
CA LEU A 5 -10.89 -16.85 -29.09
C LEU A 5 -10.18 -17.22 -27.78
N PRO A 6 -9.25 -16.39 -27.27
CA PRO A 6 -8.55 -16.67 -26.03
C PRO A 6 -9.56 -16.83 -24.88
N PRO A 7 -9.37 -17.84 -24.00
CA PRO A 7 -10.31 -18.10 -22.90
C PRO A 7 -10.39 -16.89 -21.99
N LEU A 8 -11.60 -16.34 -21.85
CA LEU A 8 -11.85 -15.23 -20.93
C LEU A 8 -11.58 -15.69 -19.49
N PRO A 9 -10.89 -14.87 -18.66
CA PRO A 9 -10.62 -15.23 -17.28
C PRO A 9 -11.92 -15.47 -16.51
N HIS A 10 -11.95 -16.56 -15.75
CA HIS A 10 -13.11 -16.94 -14.95
C HIS A 10 -13.41 -15.88 -13.88
N VAL A 11 -14.68 -15.55 -13.67
CA VAL A 11 -15.13 -14.48 -12.74
C VAL A 11 -14.57 -14.66 -11.33
N SER A 12 -14.41 -15.91 -10.88
CA SER A 12 -13.79 -16.25 -9.59
C SER A 12 -12.35 -15.78 -9.45
N THR A 13 -11.59 -15.69 -10.54
CA THR A 13 -10.21 -15.19 -10.58
C THR A 13 -10.16 -13.67 -10.38
N VAL A 14 -11.09 -12.93 -10.97
CA VAL A 14 -11.17 -11.47 -10.86
C VAL A 14 -11.52 -11.03 -9.43
N VAL A 15 -12.49 -11.71 -8.80
CA VAL A 15 -12.91 -11.42 -7.41
C VAL A 15 -11.78 -11.70 -6.42
N LYS A 16 -11.07 -12.84 -6.57
CA LYS A 16 -9.91 -13.18 -5.73
C LYS A 16 -8.79 -12.14 -5.85
N SER A 17 -8.51 -11.66 -7.06
CA SER A 17 -7.49 -10.63 -7.26
C SER A 17 -7.85 -9.29 -6.62
N GLY A 18 -9.12 -8.87 -6.71
CA GLY A 18 -9.59 -7.66 -6.03
C GLY A 18 -9.46 -7.73 -4.51
N ALA A 19 -9.77 -8.88 -3.91
CA ALA A 19 -9.63 -9.09 -2.47
C ALA A 19 -8.17 -9.03 -2.00
N SER A 20 -7.26 -9.68 -2.74
CA SER A 20 -5.82 -9.63 -2.45
C SER A 20 -5.27 -8.20 -2.56
N TYR A 21 -5.70 -7.43 -3.56
CA TYR A 21 -5.30 -6.02 -3.71
C TYR A 21 -5.73 -5.15 -2.52
N VAL A 22 -6.98 -5.29 -2.06
CA VAL A 22 -7.48 -4.51 -0.91
C VAL A 22 -6.70 -4.87 0.35
N ARG A 23 -6.45 -6.16 0.58
CA ARG A 23 -5.69 -6.62 1.73
C ARG A 23 -4.27 -6.06 1.74
N ASP A 24 -3.58 -6.13 0.61
CA ASP A 24 -2.23 -5.59 0.47
C ASP A 24 -2.17 -4.08 0.73
N ILE A 25 -3.12 -3.30 0.20
CA ILE A 25 -3.20 -1.86 0.47
C ILE A 25 -3.40 -1.59 1.96
N ILE A 26 -4.31 -2.32 2.62
CA ILE A 26 -4.57 -2.14 4.05
C ILE A 26 -3.31 -2.45 4.87
N GLU A 27 -2.67 -3.60 4.61
CA GLU A 27 -1.43 -4.01 5.28
C GLU A 27 -0.35 -2.94 5.12
N ARG A 28 -0.18 -2.39 3.92
CA ARG A 28 0.79 -1.34 3.63
C ARG A 28 0.49 -0.02 4.33
N VAL A 29 -0.77 0.42 4.33
CA VAL A 29 -1.17 1.70 4.97
C VAL A 29 -0.95 1.61 6.47
N ILE A 30 -1.35 0.50 7.09
CA ILE A 30 -1.14 0.26 8.53
C ILE A 30 0.37 0.16 8.83
N ALA A 31 1.12 -0.62 8.05
CA ALA A 31 2.56 -0.75 8.24
C ALA A 31 3.29 0.60 8.08
N THR A 32 2.89 1.42 7.10
CA THR A 32 3.45 2.75 6.89
C THR A 32 3.17 3.66 8.09
N PHE A 33 1.93 3.66 8.58
CA PHE A 33 1.55 4.43 9.76
C PHE A 33 2.37 4.02 10.98
N VAL A 34 2.39 2.73 11.30
CA VAL A 34 3.08 2.19 12.48
C VAL A 34 4.59 2.42 12.39
N MET A 35 5.19 2.12 11.24
CA MET A 35 6.63 2.32 11.04
C MET A 35 7.00 3.80 11.18
N THR A 36 6.25 4.70 10.53
CA THR A 36 6.53 6.14 10.60
C THR A 36 6.35 6.65 12.03
N ALA A 37 5.29 6.24 12.73
CA ALA A 37 5.06 6.62 14.12
C ALA A 37 6.19 6.12 15.05
N ALA A 38 6.61 4.86 14.89
CA ALA A 38 7.71 4.28 15.66
C ALA A 38 9.04 5.00 15.38
N SER A 39 9.35 5.27 14.12
CA SER A 39 10.55 6.02 13.74
C SER A 39 10.54 7.44 14.31
N LEU A 40 9.41 8.14 14.24
CA LEU A 40 9.28 9.47 14.82
C LEU A 40 9.38 9.45 16.35
N LEU A 41 8.86 8.43 17.01
CA LEU A 41 8.98 8.29 18.47
C LEU A 41 10.44 8.08 18.90
N VAL A 42 11.18 7.23 18.19
CA VAL A 42 12.63 7.03 18.44
C VAL A 42 13.39 8.33 18.19
N ALA A 43 13.06 9.01 17.09
CA ALA A 43 13.80 10.19 16.69
C ALA A 43 13.48 11.44 17.52
N ALA A 44 12.24 11.62 17.98
CA ALA A 44 11.82 12.74 18.84
C ALA A 44 12.01 12.48 20.34
N GLY A 45 12.09 11.22 20.75
CA GLY A 45 12.33 10.83 22.14
C GLY A 45 13.83 10.60 22.39
N PRO A 46 14.28 9.34 22.42
CA PRO A 46 15.62 9.00 22.87
C PRO A 46 16.75 9.53 21.97
N ALA A 47 16.52 9.73 20.68
CA ALA A 47 17.56 10.24 19.78
C ALA A 47 17.62 11.79 19.70
N ASP A 48 16.66 12.49 20.32
CA ASP A 48 16.58 13.97 20.40
C ASP A 48 16.88 14.70 19.06
N MET A 49 16.46 14.12 17.93
CA MET A 49 16.73 14.67 16.59
C MET A 49 15.78 15.83 16.25
N PHE A 50 14.58 15.84 16.83
CA PHE A 50 13.56 16.86 16.59
C PHE A 50 12.54 16.95 17.73
N ASN A 51 12.00 18.14 17.94
CA ASN A 51 10.98 18.38 18.95
C ASN A 51 9.58 18.30 18.31
N LEU A 52 8.89 17.18 18.51
CA LEU A 52 7.54 16.93 18.01
C LEU A 52 6.62 16.59 19.17
N SER A 53 5.46 17.26 19.24
CA SER A 53 4.39 16.79 20.13
C SER A 53 3.83 15.46 19.62
N PHE A 54 3.27 14.66 20.54
CA PHE A 54 2.66 13.37 20.19
C PHE A 54 1.67 13.48 19.02
N TRP A 55 0.80 14.49 19.04
CA TRP A 55 -0.21 14.71 17.99
C TRP A 55 0.39 15.13 16.66
N GLN A 56 1.50 15.87 16.65
CA GLN A 56 2.23 16.15 15.42
C GLN A 56 2.85 14.88 14.85
N GLY A 57 3.43 14.02 15.70
CA GLY A 57 3.96 12.72 15.27
C GLY A 57 2.88 11.83 14.64
N VAL A 58 1.72 11.72 15.27
CA VAL A 58 0.54 11.00 14.74
C VAL A 58 0.02 11.64 13.44
N GLY A 59 0.02 12.96 13.35
CA GLY A 59 -0.36 13.68 12.13
C GLY A 59 0.57 13.38 10.96
N VAL A 60 1.88 13.40 11.20
CA VAL A 60 2.90 13.09 10.18
C VAL A 60 2.83 11.62 9.75
N SER A 61 2.67 10.68 10.67
CA SER A 61 2.48 9.27 10.31
C SER A 61 1.19 9.04 9.52
N GLY A 62 0.12 9.78 9.84
CA GLY A 62 -1.12 9.80 9.06
C GLY A 62 -0.91 10.32 7.62
N LEU A 63 -0.16 11.41 7.46
CA LEU A 63 0.19 11.96 6.14
C LEU A 63 1.03 10.97 5.31
N ALA A 64 2.02 10.32 5.94
CA ALA A 64 2.83 9.30 5.29
C ALA A 64 1.96 8.10 4.84
N ALA A 65 1.04 7.64 5.68
CA ALA A 65 0.11 6.57 5.35
C ALA A 65 -0.85 6.96 4.21
N ALA A 66 -1.34 8.21 4.18
CA ALA A 66 -2.15 8.72 3.09
C ALA A 66 -1.37 8.78 1.77
N ALA A 67 -0.11 9.23 1.80
CA ALA A 67 0.75 9.23 0.62
C ALA A 67 1.01 7.79 0.12
N SER A 68 1.20 6.83 1.03
CA SER A 68 1.34 5.40 0.71
C SER A 68 0.08 4.82 0.08
N LEU A 69 -1.10 5.20 0.58
CA LEU A 69 -2.39 4.84 -0.02
C LEU A 69 -2.52 5.39 -1.44
N VAL A 70 -2.26 6.69 -1.64
CA VAL A 70 -2.32 7.33 -2.96
C VAL A 70 -1.34 6.64 -3.93
N LYS A 71 -0.12 6.35 -3.48
CA LYS A 71 0.86 5.58 -4.27
C LYS A 71 0.34 4.19 -4.62
N GLY A 72 -0.30 3.48 -3.69
CA GLY A 72 -0.91 2.16 -3.94
C GLY A 72 -2.02 2.21 -4.98
N ILE A 73 -2.87 3.24 -4.94
CA ILE A 73 -3.94 3.47 -5.92
C ILE A 73 -3.35 3.80 -7.30
N VAL A 74 -2.37 4.69 -7.37
CA VAL A 74 -1.70 5.06 -8.64
C VAL A 74 -0.96 3.86 -9.22
N ALA A 75 -0.33 3.03 -8.40
CA ALA A 75 0.35 1.82 -8.85
C ALA A 75 -0.59 0.85 -9.57
N ARG A 76 -1.87 0.76 -9.16
CA ARG A 76 -2.88 -0.04 -9.89
C ARG A 76 -3.19 0.52 -11.27
N ALA A 77 -3.10 1.84 -11.46
CA ALA A 77 -3.39 2.49 -12.74
C ALA A 77 -2.22 2.40 -13.73
N VAL A 78 -0.98 2.33 -13.23
CA VAL A 78 0.25 2.34 -14.06
C VAL A 78 0.91 0.95 -14.17
N GLY A 79 0.65 0.03 -13.23
CA GLY A 79 1.22 -1.32 -13.19
C GLY A 79 0.20 -2.44 -13.42
N GLU A 80 0.52 -3.65 -12.96
CA GLU A 80 -0.33 -4.83 -13.06
C GLU A 80 -1.69 -4.58 -12.38
N LYS A 81 -2.80 -4.62 -13.13
CA LYS A 81 -4.16 -4.31 -12.64
C LYS A 81 -4.63 -5.17 -11.46
N ASN A 82 -3.88 -6.24 -11.16
CA ASN A 82 -4.16 -7.30 -10.21
C ASN A 82 -3.17 -7.38 -9.03
N SER A 83 -2.17 -6.49 -8.95
CA SER A 83 -1.20 -6.47 -7.86
C SER A 83 -0.76 -5.05 -7.55
N ALA A 84 -0.72 -4.69 -6.27
CA ALA A 84 -0.23 -3.39 -5.83
C ALA A 84 1.32 -3.37 -5.66
N SER A 85 2.02 -4.31 -6.33
CA SER A 85 3.47 -4.44 -6.38
C SER A 85 3.95 -4.27 -7.82
N THR A 86 5.05 -3.55 -8.02
CA THR A 86 5.77 -3.45 -9.31
C THR A 86 6.64 -4.68 -9.59
N VAL A 87 6.64 -5.68 -8.71
CA VAL A 87 7.31 -6.95 -8.94
C VAL A 87 6.33 -7.87 -9.66
N SER A 88 6.61 -8.16 -10.92
CA SER A 88 6.02 -9.28 -11.64
C SER A 88 6.54 -10.58 -11.01
N GLY A 89 5.66 -11.34 -10.39
CA GLY A 89 5.94 -12.73 -10.01
C GLY A 89 5.95 -12.97 -8.50
N VAL A 90 4.75 -13.25 -7.97
CA VAL A 90 4.45 -14.44 -7.17
C VAL A 90 3.06 -14.94 -7.57
#